data_AF-A0A952RIA9-F1
#
_entry.id   AF-A0A952RIA9-F1
#
_cell.length_a   1.000
_cell.length_b   1.000
_cell.length_c   1.000
_cell.angle_alpha   90.00
_cell.angle_beta   90.00
_cell.angle_gamma   90.00
#
_symmetry.space_group_name_H-M   'P 1'
#
loop_
_entity.id
_entity.type
_entity.pdbx_description
1 polymer ?
#
loop_
_entity_poly.entity_id
_entity_poly.type
_entity_poly.pdbx_seq_one_letter_code
_entity_poly.pdbx_strand_id
1 'polypeptide(L)'
;MIRRTLALALAFAAPPKPAPAPPPPPLTPLAMLPSIARVKVKHHGGRTFSVVHEINLPRGEWKGEALRFHVAFGAPGPRAIDAHLVALADGALEPADDDVGEPLPTERVPRRPSSAHPLLGRETMAGIVVTIKGDSLTKALARGEMASLRIRAVVDATEPDASGATSLVARLGVSRGTPLTLGRIVALSVPRATANLCGPEADTHPLAVGKVPKEPGDAPIAPVLAVRHASDDLCLRLWADQS
;
A
#
# COMPACT_ATOMS: atom_id res chain seq x y z
N MET A 1 35.08 4.94 -79.18
CA MET A 1 33.92 5.66 -78.63
C MET A 1 33.39 4.86 -77.43
N ILE A 2 33.64 5.30 -76.20
CA ILE A 2 33.18 4.60 -74.99
C ILE A 2 32.31 5.59 -74.18
N ARG A 3 31.01 5.31 -74.09
CA ARG A 3 30.04 6.06 -73.28
C ARG A 3 30.20 5.64 -71.81
N ARG A 4 30.50 6.59 -70.92
CA ARG A 4 30.44 6.40 -69.47
C ARG A 4 29.07 6.80 -68.96
N THR A 5 28.31 5.84 -68.46
CA THR A 5 27.04 6.04 -67.77
C THR A 5 27.35 6.36 -66.31
N LEU A 6 27.01 7.57 -65.85
CA LEU A 6 27.10 7.95 -64.44
C LEU A 6 25.81 7.51 -63.74
N ALA A 7 25.90 6.60 -62.78
CA ALA A 7 24.78 6.26 -61.90
C ALA A 7 24.82 7.17 -60.66
N LEU A 8 23.75 7.92 -60.45
CA LEU A 8 23.54 8.79 -59.29
C LEU A 8 22.90 7.97 -58.16
N ALA A 9 23.62 7.78 -57.05
CA ALA A 9 23.09 7.12 -55.86
C ALA A 9 22.43 8.16 -54.94
N LEU A 10 21.11 8.02 -54.71
CA LEU A 10 20.36 8.77 -53.71
C LEU A 10 20.45 8.06 -52.36
N ALA A 11 21.09 8.70 -51.39
CA ALA A 11 21.12 8.22 -50.01
C ALA A 11 19.83 8.65 -49.28
N PHE A 12 19.03 7.68 -48.83
CA PHE A 12 17.91 7.92 -47.91
C PHE A 12 18.46 8.14 -46.49
N ALA A 13 18.24 9.34 -45.95
CA ALA A 13 18.55 9.65 -44.56
C ALA A 13 17.51 9.01 -43.62
N ALA A 14 17.98 8.23 -42.64
CA ALA A 14 17.13 7.66 -41.60
C ALA A 14 16.62 8.75 -40.64
N PRO A 15 15.39 8.62 -40.09
CA PRO A 15 14.84 9.61 -39.17
C PRO A 15 15.67 9.69 -37.87
N PRO A 16 15.84 10.89 -37.30
CA PRO A 16 16.61 11.07 -36.08
C PRO A 16 15.93 10.35 -34.90
N LYS A 17 16.74 9.59 -34.16
CA LYS A 17 16.32 8.88 -32.95
C LYS A 17 15.88 9.92 -31.90
N PRO A 18 14.68 9.80 -31.31
CA PRO A 18 14.22 10.75 -30.30
C PRO A 18 15.21 10.80 -29.13
N ALA A 19 15.59 12.01 -28.74
CA ALA A 19 16.47 12.21 -27.59
C ALA A 19 15.81 11.65 -26.32
N PRO A 20 16.57 10.99 -25.43
CA PRO A 20 16.05 10.48 -24.17
C PRO A 20 15.53 11.65 -23.32
N ALA A 21 14.32 11.49 -22.78
CA ALA A 21 13.70 12.50 -21.93
C ALA A 21 14.57 12.74 -20.67
N PRO A 22 14.69 13.99 -20.19
CA PRO A 22 15.42 14.29 -18.97
C PRO A 22 14.83 13.53 -17.77
N PRO A 23 15.68 13.10 -16.81
CA PRO A 23 15.21 12.37 -15.64
C PRO A 23 14.26 13.25 -14.82
N PRO A 24 13.18 12.68 -14.25
CA PRO A 24 12.25 13.44 -13.42
C PRO A 24 12.97 13.98 -12.16
N PRO A 25 12.60 15.18 -11.69
CA PRO A 25 13.17 15.75 -10.48
C PRO A 25 12.86 14.88 -9.25
N PRO A 26 13.74 14.90 -8.23
CA PRO A 26 13.50 14.21 -6.97
C PRO A 26 12.31 14.83 -6.22
N LEU A 27 11.54 13.99 -5.55
CA LEU A 27 10.33 14.41 -4.85
C LEU A 27 10.64 15.17 -3.56
N THR A 28 9.88 16.23 -3.30
CA THR A 28 9.92 16.97 -2.03
C THR A 28 9.40 16.09 -0.88
N PRO A 29 10.11 15.98 0.25
CA PRO A 29 9.69 15.16 1.37
C PRO A 29 8.34 15.61 2.00
N LEU A 30 7.54 14.65 2.47
CA LEU A 30 6.18 14.88 3.01
C LEU A 30 6.21 15.58 4.36
N ALA A 31 5.56 16.75 4.49
CA ALA A 31 5.63 17.59 5.70
C ALA A 31 4.97 16.96 6.93
N MET A 32 3.90 16.17 6.74
CA MET A 32 3.26 15.36 7.78
C MET A 32 3.37 13.89 7.43
N LEU A 33 3.60 13.06 8.45
CA LEU A 33 3.68 11.62 8.27
C LEU A 33 2.28 11.05 8.04
N PRO A 34 2.08 10.27 6.97
CA PRO A 34 0.89 9.44 6.86
C PRO A 34 0.76 8.50 8.06
N SER A 35 -0.44 8.01 8.35
CA SER A 35 -0.65 6.99 9.38
C SER A 35 -1.58 5.90 8.87
N ILE A 36 -1.31 4.65 9.23
CA ILE A 36 -2.20 3.53 8.91
C ILE A 36 -3.29 3.52 9.97
N ALA A 37 -4.44 4.12 9.68
CA ALA A 37 -5.57 4.17 10.60
C ALA A 37 -6.06 2.75 10.94
N ARG A 38 -6.16 1.92 9.91
CA ARG A 38 -6.68 0.55 10.04
C ARG A 38 -6.09 -0.40 9.01
N VAL A 39 -5.79 -1.62 9.47
CA VAL A 39 -5.62 -2.80 8.61
C VAL A 39 -6.80 -3.73 8.83
N LYS A 40 -7.57 -4.01 7.79
CA LYS A 40 -8.75 -4.88 7.83
C LYS A 40 -8.50 -6.11 6.97
N VAL A 41 -8.70 -7.29 7.53
CA VAL A 41 -8.59 -8.57 6.83
C VAL A 41 -9.94 -9.26 6.86
N LYS A 42 -10.39 -9.75 5.70
CA LYS A 42 -11.65 -10.48 5.56
C LYS A 42 -11.41 -11.76 4.77
N HIS A 43 -11.87 -12.88 5.31
CA HIS A 43 -11.88 -14.17 4.62
C HIS A 43 -13.00 -14.25 3.58
N HIS A 44 -12.73 -14.89 2.44
CA HIS A 44 -13.70 -15.09 1.35
C HIS A 44 -13.92 -16.57 0.99
N GLY A 45 -13.40 -17.51 1.80
CA GLY A 45 -13.40 -18.94 1.47
C GLY A 45 -12.02 -19.44 1.03
N GLY A 46 -11.79 -20.74 1.24
CA GLY A 46 -10.49 -21.37 1.00
C GLY A 46 -9.34 -20.61 1.65
N ARG A 47 -8.31 -20.29 0.87
CA ARG A 47 -7.13 -19.50 1.30
C ARG A 47 -7.18 -18.02 0.92
N THR A 48 -8.29 -17.53 0.38
CA THR A 48 -8.36 -16.19 -0.19
C THR A 48 -8.86 -15.17 0.84
N PHE A 49 -8.12 -14.08 0.98
CA PHE A 49 -8.42 -12.97 1.88
C PHE A 49 -8.37 -11.63 1.14
N SER A 50 -9.20 -10.68 1.56
CA SER A 50 -8.99 -9.27 1.21
C SER A 50 -8.31 -8.55 2.37
N VAL A 51 -7.21 -7.87 2.10
CA VAL A 51 -6.50 -6.99 3.02
C VAL A 51 -6.73 -5.55 2.58
N VAL A 52 -7.30 -4.74 3.47
CA VAL A 52 -7.54 -3.32 3.26
C VAL A 52 -6.63 -2.52 4.17
N HIS A 53 -5.79 -1.67 3.60
CA HIS A 53 -5.06 -0.65 4.33
C HIS A 53 -5.79 0.67 4.15
N GLU A 54 -6.09 1.35 5.25
CA GLU A 54 -6.60 2.72 5.25
C GLU A 54 -5.54 3.63 5.82
N ILE A 55 -5.01 4.49 4.97
CA ILE A 55 -3.90 5.38 5.29
C ILE A 55 -4.41 6.81 5.29
N ASN A 56 -4.33 7.46 6.45
CA ASN A 56 -4.65 8.87 6.56
C ASN A 56 -3.55 9.72 5.94
N LEU A 57 -3.99 10.66 5.11
CA LEU A 57 -3.24 11.68 4.43
C LEU A 57 -3.71 13.03 4.98
N PRO A 58 -3.08 13.54 6.05
CA PRO A 58 -3.39 14.89 6.55
C PRO A 58 -3.02 15.93 5.49
N ARG A 59 -3.70 17.09 5.44
CA ARG A 59 -3.46 18.15 4.44
C ARG A 59 -2.02 18.63 4.37
N GLY A 60 -1.24 18.54 5.45
CA GLY A 60 0.19 18.93 5.45
C GLY A 60 0.48 20.18 4.63
N GLU A 61 1.56 20.15 3.84
CA GLU A 61 1.92 21.20 2.87
C GLU A 61 1.86 20.72 1.41
N TRP A 62 1.12 19.64 1.10
CA TRP A 62 0.94 19.22 -0.29
C TRP A 62 0.09 20.30 -0.96
N LYS A 63 0.72 21.19 -1.73
CA LYS A 63 0.14 22.42 -2.32
C LYS A 63 -0.87 22.12 -3.45
N GLY A 64 -1.77 21.16 -3.25
CA GLY A 64 -2.65 20.64 -4.30
C GLY A 64 -1.89 19.91 -5.40
N GLU A 65 -0.66 19.46 -5.13
CA GLU A 65 0.17 18.76 -6.11
C GLU A 65 -0.28 17.31 -6.29
N ALA A 66 -0.04 16.75 -7.49
CA ALA A 66 -0.29 15.34 -7.73
C ALA A 66 0.68 14.49 -6.91
N LEU A 67 0.15 13.50 -6.20
CA LEU A 67 0.95 12.59 -5.37
C LEU A 67 1.03 11.22 -6.00
N ARG A 68 2.21 10.61 -5.92
CA ARG A 68 2.45 9.23 -6.36
C ARG A 68 3.00 8.43 -5.20
N PHE A 69 2.29 7.39 -4.80
CA PHE A 69 2.66 6.52 -3.68
C PHE A 69 3.00 5.13 -4.18
N HIS A 70 4.16 4.62 -3.78
CA HIS A 70 4.56 3.24 -4.01
C HIS A 70 4.09 2.35 -2.86
N VAL A 71 3.37 1.30 -3.22
CA VAL A 71 2.79 0.32 -2.30
C VAL A 71 3.35 -1.04 -2.71
N ALA A 72 4.31 -1.53 -1.92
CA ALA A 72 4.88 -2.84 -2.13
C ALA A 72 4.03 -3.93 -1.47
N PHE A 73 3.96 -5.08 -2.13
CA PHE A 73 3.34 -6.29 -1.57
C PHE A 73 4.39 -7.40 -1.36
N GLY A 74 5.36 -7.47 -2.27
CA GLY A 74 6.30 -8.59 -2.33
C GLY A 74 5.77 -9.76 -3.15
N ALA A 75 6.54 -10.86 -3.16
CA ALA A 75 6.14 -12.11 -3.77
C ALA A 75 5.62 -13.09 -2.70
N PRO A 76 4.55 -13.84 -2.97
CA PRO A 76 3.64 -13.68 -4.11
C PRO A 76 2.85 -12.37 -4.01
N GLY A 77 2.62 -11.73 -5.17
CA GLY A 77 1.82 -10.51 -5.24
C GLY A 77 0.32 -10.82 -5.16
N PRO A 78 -0.52 -9.80 -4.89
CA PRO A 78 -1.96 -9.96 -4.83
C PRO A 78 -2.59 -10.31 -6.19
N ARG A 79 -3.66 -11.09 -6.14
CA ARG A 79 -4.50 -11.50 -7.28
C ARG A 79 -5.18 -10.30 -7.93
N ALA A 80 -5.74 -9.43 -7.10
CA ALA A 80 -6.41 -8.21 -7.50
C ALA A 80 -6.08 -7.07 -6.53
N ILE A 81 -6.03 -5.85 -7.04
CA ILE A 81 -5.80 -4.65 -6.24
C ILE A 81 -6.68 -3.53 -6.77
N ASP A 82 -7.21 -2.72 -5.87
CA ASP A 82 -7.77 -1.42 -6.17
C ASP A 82 -7.43 -0.40 -5.08
N ALA A 83 -7.45 0.87 -5.47
CA ALA A 83 -7.16 1.99 -4.59
C ALA A 83 -8.25 3.05 -4.73
N HIS A 84 -8.65 3.64 -3.62
CA HIS A 84 -9.67 4.67 -3.56
C HIS A 84 -9.21 5.81 -2.66
N LEU A 85 -9.56 7.04 -3.03
CA LEU A 85 -9.43 8.21 -2.17
C LEU A 85 -10.77 8.47 -1.48
N VAL A 86 -10.76 8.45 -0.16
CA VAL A 86 -11.95 8.69 0.66
C VAL A 86 -11.76 10.00 1.41
N ALA A 87 -12.74 10.91 1.35
CA ALA A 87 -12.72 12.12 2.15
C ALA A 87 -13.09 11.77 3.60
N LEU A 88 -12.33 12.24 4.59
CA LEU A 88 -12.76 12.13 5.99
C LEU A 88 -13.55 13.38 6.38
N ALA A 89 -14.58 13.17 7.20
CA ALA A 89 -15.24 14.25 7.90
C ALA A 89 -14.31 14.86 8.96
N ASP A 90 -14.55 16.12 9.31
CA ASP A 90 -13.83 16.77 10.40
C ASP A 90 -13.96 15.97 11.72
N GLY A 91 -12.84 15.81 12.42
CA GLY A 91 -12.72 14.98 13.64
C GLY A 91 -12.77 13.46 13.43
N ALA A 92 -13.06 12.95 12.23
CA ALA A 92 -13.02 11.51 11.96
C ALA A 92 -11.58 11.00 11.88
N LEU A 93 -11.28 9.89 12.57
CA LEU A 93 -9.94 9.30 12.59
C LEU A 93 -9.74 8.24 11.48
N GLU A 94 -10.82 7.77 10.88
CA GLU A 94 -10.83 6.75 9.85
C GLU A 94 -12.16 6.80 9.06
N PRO A 95 -12.19 6.32 7.81
CA PRO A 95 -13.43 6.23 7.04
C PRO A 95 -14.34 5.11 7.55
N ALA A 96 -15.65 5.28 7.35
CA ALA A 96 -16.65 4.23 7.58
C ALA A 96 -16.48 3.08 6.58
N ASP A 97 -17.01 1.90 6.92
CA ASP A 97 -16.89 0.69 6.10
C ASP A 97 -17.62 0.83 4.74
N ASP A 98 -18.68 1.62 4.70
CA ASP A 98 -19.55 1.90 3.56
C ASP A 98 -19.24 3.21 2.84
N ASP A 99 -18.26 4.00 3.32
CA ASP A 99 -17.83 5.22 2.65
C ASP A 99 -17.33 4.90 1.23
N VAL A 100 -17.97 5.54 0.26
CA VAL A 100 -17.61 5.45 -1.15
C VAL A 100 -16.43 6.40 -1.41
N GLY A 101 -15.35 5.85 -1.97
CA GLY A 101 -14.19 6.65 -2.39
C GLY A 101 -14.15 6.88 -3.90
N GLU A 102 -13.37 7.88 -4.31
CA GLU A 102 -13.01 8.09 -5.72
C GLU A 102 -11.98 7.03 -6.14
N PRO A 103 -12.23 6.24 -7.20
CA PRO A 103 -11.26 5.25 -7.67
C PRO A 103 -10.00 5.92 -8.20
N LEU A 104 -8.84 5.39 -7.80
CA LEU A 104 -7.54 5.91 -8.17
C LEU A 104 -6.85 5.00 -9.21
N PRO A 105 -6.14 5.56 -10.19
CA PRO A 105 -5.32 4.78 -11.10
C PRO A 105 -4.16 4.10 -10.36
N THR A 106 -3.95 2.83 -10.69
CA THR A 106 -2.85 2.01 -10.16
C THR A 106 -2.02 1.44 -11.29
N GLU A 107 -0.70 1.53 -11.17
CA GLU A 107 0.26 0.97 -12.14
C GLU A 107 1.11 -0.10 -11.44
N ARG A 108 1.20 -1.32 -11.97
CA ARG A 108 2.10 -2.35 -11.43
C ARG A 108 3.55 -2.01 -11.78
N VAL A 109 4.43 -2.06 -10.78
CA VAL A 109 5.86 -1.75 -10.96
C VAL A 109 6.74 -2.83 -10.31
N PRO A 110 7.90 -3.18 -10.90
CA PRO A 110 8.79 -4.19 -10.35
C PRO A 110 9.54 -3.73 -9.10
N ARG A 111 9.64 -2.40 -8.89
CA ARG A 111 10.23 -1.73 -7.73
C ARG A 111 9.80 -0.26 -7.72
N ARG A 112 10.08 0.47 -6.64
CA ARG A 112 9.74 1.89 -6.53
C ARG A 112 10.42 2.72 -7.63
N PRO A 113 9.67 3.49 -8.44
CA PRO A 113 10.25 4.50 -9.30
C PRO A 113 10.67 5.73 -8.46
N SER A 114 11.72 6.43 -8.88
CA SER A 114 12.22 7.62 -8.17
C SER A 114 11.18 8.74 -8.03
N SER A 115 10.18 8.76 -8.92
CA SER A 115 9.07 9.71 -8.97
C SER A 115 7.86 9.32 -8.11
N ALA A 116 7.97 8.30 -7.25
CA ALA A 116 6.94 7.94 -6.27
C ALA A 116 7.49 7.90 -4.84
N HIS A 117 6.71 8.38 -3.88
CA HIS A 117 7.02 8.29 -2.46
C HIS A 117 6.84 6.85 -1.97
N PRO A 118 7.75 6.30 -1.16
CA PRO A 118 7.47 5.03 -0.46
C PRO A 118 6.29 5.24 0.48
N LEU A 119 5.32 4.32 0.47
CA LEU A 119 4.19 4.34 1.39
C LEU A 119 4.10 3.07 2.23
N LEU A 120 4.02 1.91 1.58
CA LEU A 120 3.94 0.61 2.25
C LEU A 120 5.01 -0.34 1.70
N GLY A 121 5.60 -1.13 2.61
CA GLY A 121 6.65 -2.10 2.31
C GLY A 121 7.95 -1.47 1.80
N ARG A 122 8.87 -2.33 1.35
CA ARG A 122 10.22 -1.89 0.96
C ARG A 122 10.28 -1.40 -0.48
N GLU A 123 11.12 -0.40 -0.72
CA GLU A 123 11.29 0.22 -2.04
C GLU A 123 11.82 -0.72 -3.13
N THR A 124 12.55 -1.75 -2.70
CA THR A 124 13.15 -2.77 -3.59
C THR A 124 12.15 -3.85 -4.02
N MET A 125 10.97 -3.89 -3.41
CA MET A 125 9.97 -4.92 -3.68
C MET A 125 9.01 -4.50 -4.79
N ALA A 126 8.50 -5.50 -5.50
CA ALA A 126 7.44 -5.29 -6.47
C ALA A 126 6.12 -4.85 -5.80
N GLY A 127 5.37 -4.02 -6.51
CA GLY A 127 4.23 -3.32 -5.96
C GLY A 127 3.37 -2.63 -7.02
N ILE A 128 2.66 -1.61 -6.57
CA ILE A 128 1.97 -0.65 -7.43
C ILE A 128 2.40 0.77 -7.12
N VAL A 129 2.22 1.65 -8.09
CA VAL A 129 2.15 3.10 -7.87
C VAL A 129 0.69 3.52 -7.92
N VAL A 130 0.21 4.14 -6.85
CA VAL A 130 -1.09 4.81 -6.79
C VAL A 130 -0.88 6.29 -7.09
N THR A 131 -1.61 6.82 -8.08
CA THR A 131 -1.50 8.25 -8.43
C THR A 131 -2.75 8.99 -8.01
N ILE A 132 -2.58 10.02 -7.19
CA ILE A 132 -3.63 10.92 -6.72
C ILE A 132 -3.47 12.25 -7.45
N LYS A 133 -4.50 12.67 -8.20
CA LYS A 133 -4.50 13.97 -8.87
C LYS A 133 -4.64 15.10 -7.83
N GLY A 134 -4.03 16.24 -8.11
CA GLY A 134 -4.09 17.42 -7.26
C GLY A 134 -5.52 17.87 -6.93
N ASP A 135 -6.38 17.91 -7.93
CA ASP A 135 -7.79 18.30 -7.77
C ASP A 135 -8.58 17.28 -6.93
N SER A 136 -8.35 15.98 -7.14
CA SER A 136 -8.97 14.91 -6.36
C SER A 136 -8.56 15.00 -4.89
N LEU A 137 -7.27 15.24 -4.63
CA LEU A 137 -6.74 15.43 -3.27
C LEU A 137 -7.35 16.67 -2.61
N THR A 138 -7.36 17.81 -3.33
CA THR A 138 -7.92 19.06 -2.84
C THR A 138 -9.40 18.89 -2.47
N LYS A 139 -10.17 18.22 -3.33
CA LYS A 139 -11.58 17.90 -3.08
C LYS A 139 -11.76 16.98 -1.85
N ALA A 140 -10.92 15.95 -1.71
CA ALA A 140 -11.03 15.03 -0.58
C ALA A 140 -10.67 15.70 0.76
N LEU A 141 -9.72 16.63 0.76
CA LEU A 141 -9.29 17.38 1.94
C LEU A 141 -10.26 18.49 2.34
N ALA A 142 -11.11 18.99 1.43
CA ALA A 142 -11.98 20.14 1.66
C ALA A 142 -12.98 19.98 2.81
N ARG A 143 -13.27 18.74 3.26
CA ARG A 143 -14.25 18.46 4.30
C ARG A 143 -13.73 18.46 5.74
N GLY A 144 -12.45 18.12 5.93
CA GLY A 144 -11.91 17.85 7.26
C GLY A 144 -10.39 17.87 7.32
N GLU A 145 -9.74 18.48 6.32
CA GLU A 145 -8.27 18.61 6.24
C GLU A 145 -7.53 17.25 6.25
N MET A 146 -8.25 16.15 6.03
CA MET A 146 -7.72 14.79 6.00
C MET A 146 -8.45 13.96 4.95
N ALA A 147 -7.67 13.19 4.19
CA ALA A 147 -8.18 12.18 3.27
C ALA A 147 -7.63 10.81 3.67
N SER A 148 -8.29 9.73 3.27
CA SER A 148 -7.82 8.36 3.48
C SER A 148 -7.60 7.70 2.13
N LEU A 149 -6.38 7.23 1.92
CA LEU A 149 -6.06 6.31 0.84
C LEU A 149 -6.44 4.90 1.29
N ARG A 150 -7.50 4.35 0.69
CA ARG A 150 -7.95 2.98 0.91
C ARG A 150 -7.37 2.09 -0.18
N ILE A 151 -6.47 1.19 0.18
CA ILE A 151 -5.89 0.20 -0.73
C ILE A 151 -6.42 -1.17 -0.34
N ARG A 152 -7.14 -1.83 -1.24
CA ARG A 152 -7.64 -3.19 -1.03
C ARG A 152 -6.90 -4.13 -1.97
N ALA A 153 -6.37 -5.20 -1.41
CA ALA A 153 -5.68 -6.26 -2.12
C ALA A 153 -6.34 -7.60 -1.81
N VAL A 154 -6.54 -8.43 -2.82
CA VAL A 154 -6.95 -9.82 -2.68
C VAL A 154 -5.71 -10.70 -2.74
N VAL A 155 -5.45 -11.44 -1.67
CA VAL A 155 -4.25 -12.26 -1.50
C VAL A 155 -4.64 -13.69 -1.13
N ASP A 156 -3.76 -14.63 -1.44
CA ASP A 156 -3.86 -15.98 -0.90
C ASP A 156 -2.91 -16.08 0.29
N ALA A 157 -3.44 -16.51 1.43
CA ALA A 157 -2.63 -16.78 2.62
C ALA A 157 -1.83 -18.09 2.44
N THR A 158 -0.92 -18.42 3.36
CA THR A 158 -0.13 -19.67 3.28
C THR A 158 -1.01 -20.91 3.34
N GLU A 159 -0.44 -22.08 3.08
CA GLU A 159 -1.10 -23.32 3.50
C GLU A 159 -1.34 -23.31 5.02
N PRO A 160 -2.45 -23.91 5.50
CA PRO A 160 -2.66 -24.12 6.92
C PRO A 160 -1.53 -24.96 7.52
N ASP A 161 -1.04 -24.54 8.68
CA ASP A 161 -0.07 -25.33 9.45
C ASP A 161 -0.77 -26.42 10.29
N ALA A 162 0.01 -27.17 11.08
CA ALA A 162 -0.50 -28.25 11.92
C ALA A 162 -1.56 -27.79 12.96
N SER A 163 -1.61 -26.49 13.28
CA SER A 163 -2.64 -25.91 14.16
C SER A 163 -3.91 -25.46 13.42
N GLY A 164 -3.96 -25.68 12.10
CA GLY A 164 -5.03 -25.19 11.22
C GLY A 164 -4.95 -23.70 10.89
N ALA A 165 -3.88 -23.02 11.31
CA ALA A 165 -3.72 -21.59 11.07
C ALA A 165 -3.08 -21.35 9.70
N THR A 166 -3.62 -20.40 8.95
CA THR A 166 -2.92 -19.81 7.80
C THR A 166 -2.25 -18.51 8.20
N SER A 167 -1.14 -18.18 7.54
CA SER A 167 -0.36 -16.97 7.80
C SER A 167 -0.52 -15.97 6.66
N LEU A 168 -0.62 -14.69 7.03
CA LEU A 168 -0.70 -13.56 6.10
C LEU A 168 0.22 -12.44 6.57
N VAL A 169 0.91 -11.79 5.62
CA VAL A 169 1.73 -10.62 5.91
C VAL A 169 1.10 -9.39 5.28
N ALA A 170 0.78 -8.40 6.10
CA ALA A 170 0.35 -7.09 5.66
C ALA A 170 1.51 -6.10 5.78
N ARG A 171 1.86 -5.45 4.66
CA ARG A 171 3.01 -4.54 4.61
C ARG A 171 2.70 -3.26 5.34
N LEU A 172 3.59 -2.88 6.24
CA LEU A 172 3.47 -1.61 6.94
C LEU A 172 4.38 -0.57 6.28
N GLY A 173 4.11 0.68 6.61
CA GLY A 173 4.78 1.81 6.00
C GLY A 173 5.90 2.38 6.84
N VAL A 174 6.82 3.04 6.14
CA VAL A 174 7.85 3.90 6.72
C VAL A 174 7.91 5.17 5.89
N SER A 175 8.04 6.30 6.56
CA SER A 175 8.33 7.59 5.93
C SER A 175 9.57 8.18 6.56
N ARG A 176 10.59 8.47 5.74
CA ARG A 176 11.89 9.02 6.18
C ARG A 176 12.56 8.21 7.30
N GLY A 177 12.47 6.88 7.25
CA GLY A 177 12.99 6.00 8.30
C GLY A 177 12.13 5.90 9.56
N THR A 178 11.06 6.68 9.66
CA THR A 178 10.09 6.61 10.77
C THR A 178 8.92 5.68 10.39
N PRO A 179 8.64 4.62 11.16
CA PRO A 179 7.46 3.78 10.93
C PRO A 179 6.17 4.59 10.99
N LEU A 180 5.25 4.35 10.05
CA LEU A 180 3.93 4.97 10.12
C LEU A 180 3.17 4.38 11.31
N THR A 181 2.47 5.19 12.10
CA THR A 181 1.63 4.68 13.20
C THR A 181 0.58 3.70 12.69
N LEU A 182 0.32 2.63 13.44
CA LEU A 182 -0.74 1.65 13.17
C LEU A 182 -1.86 1.82 14.20
N GLY A 183 -3.04 2.26 13.78
CA GLY A 183 -4.16 2.53 14.67
C GLY A 183 -4.81 1.25 15.19
N ARG A 184 -5.44 0.46 14.31
CA ARG A 184 -6.11 -0.79 14.69
C ARG A 184 -6.03 -1.88 13.63
N ILE A 185 -6.20 -3.12 14.09
CA ILE A 185 -6.26 -4.33 13.27
C ILE A 185 -7.65 -4.91 13.41
N VAL A 186 -8.28 -5.28 12.30
CA VAL A 186 -9.62 -5.85 12.26
C VAL A 186 -9.59 -7.12 11.44
N ALA A 187 -10.08 -8.22 11.99
CA ALA A 187 -10.27 -9.47 11.27
C ALA A 187 -11.77 -9.81 11.20
N LEU A 188 -12.25 -10.18 10.01
CA LEU A 188 -13.65 -10.48 9.74
C LEU A 188 -13.79 -11.85 9.09
N SER A 189 -14.92 -12.50 9.37
CA SER A 189 -15.27 -13.82 8.80
C SER A 189 -14.22 -14.88 9.13
N VAL A 190 -13.59 -14.78 10.29
CA VAL A 190 -12.67 -15.78 10.83
C VAL A 190 -13.05 -16.07 12.29
N PRO A 191 -13.09 -17.35 12.72
CA PRO A 191 -13.34 -17.70 14.13
C PRO A 191 -12.25 -17.19 15.07
N ARG A 192 -10.99 -17.14 14.61
CA ARG A 192 -9.84 -16.73 15.42
C ARG A 192 -8.78 -16.01 14.59
N ALA A 193 -8.13 -15.03 15.21
CA ALA A 193 -7.01 -14.29 14.63
C ALA A 193 -6.02 -13.87 15.71
N THR A 194 -4.73 -13.98 15.42
CA THR A 194 -3.67 -13.34 16.21
C THR A 194 -2.83 -12.44 15.31
N ALA A 195 -2.24 -11.41 15.90
CA ALA A 195 -1.44 -10.41 15.20
C ALA A 195 -0.17 -10.11 15.98
N ASN A 196 0.96 -10.08 15.29
CA ASN A 196 2.25 -9.72 15.85
C ASN A 196 3.00 -8.86 14.82
N LEU A 197 3.92 -8.03 15.30
CA LEU A 197 4.91 -7.45 14.42
C LEU A 197 5.89 -8.54 13.97
N CYS A 198 6.39 -8.43 12.76
CA CYS A 198 7.41 -9.34 12.26
C CYS A 198 8.49 -8.59 11.50
N GLY A 199 9.73 -8.92 11.84
CA GLY A 199 10.93 -8.23 11.43
C GLY A 199 12.10 -8.73 12.27
N PRO A 200 13.35 -8.46 11.87
CA PRO A 200 14.52 -8.88 12.64
C PRO A 200 14.56 -8.32 14.07
N GLU A 201 13.94 -7.15 14.27
CA GLU A 201 13.91 -6.40 15.54
C GLU A 201 12.49 -6.29 16.10
N ALA A 202 11.53 -7.03 15.56
CA ALA A 202 10.14 -6.88 15.91
C ALA A 202 9.88 -7.29 17.37
N ASP A 203 9.09 -6.49 18.06
CA ASP A 203 8.53 -6.86 19.36
C ASP A 203 7.66 -8.11 19.19
N THR A 204 7.85 -9.09 20.08
CA THR A 204 7.14 -10.37 20.08
C THR A 204 5.76 -10.30 20.74
N HIS A 205 5.44 -9.21 21.45
CA HIS A 205 4.16 -9.07 22.14
C HIS A 205 2.96 -9.10 21.16
N PRO A 206 1.88 -9.81 21.50
CA PRO A 206 0.70 -9.87 20.66
C PRO A 206 -0.03 -8.52 20.60
N LEU A 207 -0.49 -8.18 19.40
CA LEU A 207 -1.29 -6.99 19.12
C LEU A 207 -2.78 -7.28 19.22
N ALA A 208 -3.55 -6.30 19.67
CA ALA A 208 -5.00 -6.41 19.76
C ALA A 208 -5.64 -6.44 18.37
N VAL A 209 -6.48 -7.47 18.13
CA VAL A 209 -7.28 -7.64 16.91
C VAL A 209 -8.75 -7.43 17.25
N GLY A 210 -9.39 -6.47 16.59
CA GLY A 210 -10.82 -6.20 16.75
C GLY A 210 -11.71 -7.15 15.93
N LYS A 211 -12.95 -7.32 16.40
CA LYS A 211 -14.04 -8.07 15.76
C LYS A 211 -13.85 -9.60 15.65
N VAL A 212 -13.05 -10.18 16.53
CA VAL A 212 -12.91 -11.63 16.77
C VAL A 212 -13.16 -11.90 18.26
N PRO A 213 -13.70 -13.07 18.68
CA PRO A 213 -13.77 -13.43 20.09
C PRO A 213 -12.40 -13.28 20.77
N LYS A 214 -12.35 -12.56 21.91
CA LYS A 214 -11.12 -12.35 22.66
C LYS A 214 -10.71 -13.67 23.31
N GLU A 215 -9.51 -14.17 23.02
CA GLU A 215 -9.00 -15.34 23.71
C GLU A 215 -8.63 -15.03 25.16
N PRO A 216 -8.82 -15.99 26.09
CA PRO A 216 -8.25 -15.91 27.42
C PRO A 216 -6.72 -16.10 27.34
N GLY A 217 -5.96 -15.09 27.78
CA GLY A 217 -4.49 -15.08 27.72
C GLY A 217 -3.92 -13.70 28.07
N ASP A 218 -2.62 -13.51 27.83
CA ASP A 218 -1.92 -12.24 28.03
C ASP A 218 -2.67 -11.09 27.33
N ALA A 219 -2.78 -9.95 28.03
CA ALA A 219 -3.53 -8.81 27.53
C ALA A 219 -2.82 -8.23 26.29
N PRO A 220 -3.45 -8.29 25.10
CA PRO A 220 -2.80 -7.83 23.88
C PRO A 220 -2.62 -6.31 23.91
N ILE A 221 -1.51 -5.83 23.34
CA ILE A 221 -1.18 -4.41 23.30
C ILE A 221 -1.99 -3.74 22.19
N ALA A 222 -2.50 -2.53 22.45
CA ALA A 222 -3.13 -1.73 21.42
C ALA A 222 -2.10 -1.40 20.31
N PRO A 223 -2.40 -1.60 19.01
CA PRO A 223 -1.40 -1.42 17.94
C PRO A 223 -0.73 -0.05 17.92
N VAL A 224 -1.45 1.00 18.34
CA VAL A 224 -0.94 2.37 18.44
C VAL A 224 0.16 2.54 19.50
N LEU A 225 0.19 1.66 20.50
CA LEU A 225 1.17 1.66 21.61
C LEU A 225 2.34 0.72 21.36
N ALA A 226 2.29 -0.10 20.31
CA ALA A 226 3.36 -1.04 20.01
C ALA A 226 4.60 -0.30 19.51
N VAL A 227 5.76 -0.64 20.07
CA VAL A 227 7.05 -0.16 19.56
C VAL A 227 7.30 -0.82 18.22
N ARG A 228 7.65 0.00 17.21
CA ARG A 228 7.84 -0.46 15.84
C ARG A 228 9.17 -0.04 15.28
N HIS A 229 9.77 -0.94 14.51
CA HIS A 229 10.94 -0.68 13.69
C HIS A 229 10.54 -0.46 12.23
N ALA A 230 11.42 0.19 11.47
CA ALA A 230 11.19 0.50 10.04
C ALA A 230 11.15 -0.77 9.16
N SER A 231 11.72 -1.86 9.63
CA SER A 231 11.72 -3.15 8.93
C SER A 231 10.49 -4.01 9.27
N ASP A 232 9.68 -3.59 10.25
CA ASP A 232 8.55 -4.39 10.74
C ASP A 232 7.34 -4.33 9.79
N ASP A 233 6.85 -5.52 9.49
CA ASP A 233 5.55 -5.75 8.87
C ASP A 233 4.55 -6.33 9.89
N LEU A 234 3.29 -6.43 9.50
CA LEU A 234 2.25 -7.07 10.31
C LEU A 234 2.11 -8.53 9.89
N CYS A 235 2.38 -9.45 10.80
CA CYS A 235 2.14 -10.87 10.61
C CYS A 235 0.85 -11.29 11.32
N LEU A 236 -0.04 -11.92 10.56
CA LEU A 236 -1.34 -12.38 11.01
C LEU A 236 -1.39 -13.89 10.93
N ARG A 237 -1.88 -14.54 12.00
CA ARG A 237 -2.29 -15.94 11.97
C ARG A 237 -3.80 -15.99 12.06
N LEU A 238 -4.42 -16.71 11.13
CA LEU A 238 -5.86 -16.73 10.93
C LEU A 238 -6.32 -18.18 10.91
N TRP A 239 -7.36 -18.49 11.67
CA TRP A 239 -8.07 -19.77 11.56
C TRP A 239 -9.34 -19.46 10.81
N ALA A 240 -9.54 -20.13 9.68
CA ALA A 240 -10.70 -19.97 8.84
C ALA A 240 -11.36 -21.34 8.66
N ASP A 241 -12.69 -21.35 8.68
CA ASP A 241 -13.44 -22.58 8.42
C ASP A 241 -13.20 -22.99 6.97
N GLN A 242 -12.85 -24.27 6.74
CA GLN A 242 -12.48 -24.79 5.42
C GLN A 242 -13.69 -25.07 4.51
N SER A 243 -14.85 -24.48 4.79
CA SER A 243 -16.09 -24.72 4.05
C SER A 243 -16.05 -24.16 2.62
#